data_AF-A0A0N1HFY1-F1
#
_entry.id   AF-A0A0N1HFY1-F1
#
_cell.length_a   1.000
_cell.length_b   1.000
_cell.length_c   1.000
_cell.angle_alpha   90.00
_cell.angle_beta   90.00
_cell.angle_gamma   90.00
#
_symmetry.space_group_name_H-M   'P 1'
#
loop_
_entity.id
_entity.type
_entity.pdbx_description
1 polymer ?
#
loop_
_entity_poly.entity_id
_entity_poly.type
_entity_poly.pdbx_seq_one_letter_code
_entity_poly.pdbx_strand_id
1 'polypeptide(L)'
;MLYATLNTYDTLAAAGIVPSYDQTYELEAIQAALALPHDGFPVTLRCHGSYLQEIWYHYSVRGPLRHAEPFDESSEVTLRSNTDIFVPTGPDISKSNCPRTGIRYMPKDSQQPTHTTSPPHKPTHSANPTSTPGRPFSGRGHLIVRPISTAPSDSGPKAPVEQQPLALGANQDLQALSETKGCLIRGGLWYASGGCATYLAKTDAPHFEDQSSTTPGEPKPHLFTLSSLYFPCAVVQDTAFKCAKDLGVQTIFEGINVTTSTEDGRDATTREVLAWRGRTTFYADSIPGRFEKVEIFADDDAGRREVQLEVEWAEI
;
A
#
# COMPACT_ATOMS: atom_id res chain seq x y z
N MET A 1 -30.56 -4.88 2.57
CA MET A 1 -29.21 -4.68 1.95
C MET A 1 -29.01 -3.20 1.66
N LEU A 2 -28.03 -2.58 2.32
CA LEU A 2 -27.77 -1.14 2.31
C LEU A 2 -27.38 -0.54 0.94
N TYR A 3 -26.79 -1.34 0.05
CA TYR A 3 -26.39 -0.87 -1.28
C TYR A 3 -27.58 -0.48 -2.16
N ALA A 4 -28.67 -1.26 -2.11
CA ALA A 4 -29.85 -1.06 -2.96
C ALA A 4 -30.59 0.26 -2.64
N THR A 5 -30.46 0.77 -1.41
CA THR A 5 -31.07 2.04 -1.00
C THR A 5 -30.25 3.26 -1.46
N LEU A 6 -29.05 3.07 -2.01
CA LEU A 6 -28.11 4.14 -2.40
C LEU A 6 -27.76 4.04 -3.88
N ASN A 7 -28.75 4.31 -4.74
CA ASN A 7 -28.54 4.35 -6.19
C ASN A 7 -27.74 5.59 -6.60
N THR A 8 -26.43 5.47 -6.41
CA THR A 8 -25.45 6.54 -6.60
C THR A 8 -25.44 7.07 -8.04
N TYR A 9 -25.64 6.21 -9.04
CA TYR A 9 -25.67 6.65 -10.43
C TYR A 9 -26.88 7.57 -10.69
N ASP A 10 -28.09 7.13 -10.32
CA ASP A 10 -29.31 7.91 -10.55
C ASP A 10 -29.29 9.24 -9.76
N THR A 11 -28.75 9.23 -8.53
CA THR A 11 -28.56 10.45 -7.75
C THR A 11 -27.64 11.45 -8.45
N LEU A 12 -26.48 11.00 -8.96
CA LEU A 12 -25.55 11.87 -9.68
C LEU A 12 -26.14 12.34 -11.01
N ALA A 13 -26.81 11.45 -11.75
CA ALA A 13 -27.42 11.77 -13.04
C ALA A 13 -28.55 12.81 -12.89
N ALA A 14 -29.35 12.74 -11.82
CA ALA A 14 -30.37 13.74 -11.50
C ALA A 14 -29.78 15.13 -11.23
N ALA A 15 -28.52 15.21 -10.77
CA ALA A 15 -27.77 16.45 -10.61
C ALA A 15 -26.99 16.87 -11.88
N GLY A 16 -27.18 16.17 -13.00
CA GLY A 16 -26.45 16.42 -14.25
C GLY A 16 -25.01 15.91 -14.25
N ILE A 17 -24.62 15.10 -13.26
CA ILE A 17 -23.28 14.52 -13.13
C ILE A 17 -23.31 13.10 -13.72
N VAL A 18 -23.02 12.99 -15.00
CA VAL A 18 -23.01 11.72 -15.73
C VAL A 18 -21.59 11.34 -16.18
N PRO A 19 -21.32 10.05 -16.46
CA PRO A 19 -20.03 9.67 -17.02
C PRO A 19 -19.77 10.39 -18.36
N SER A 20 -18.59 11.01 -18.52
CA SER A 20 -18.22 11.79 -19.71
C SER A 20 -16.70 11.83 -19.91
N TYR A 21 -16.22 11.75 -21.14
CA TYR A 21 -14.77 11.82 -21.44
C TYR A 21 -14.19 13.23 -21.34
N ASP A 22 -15.01 14.25 -21.59
CA ASP A 22 -14.57 15.64 -21.74
C ASP A 22 -14.98 16.51 -20.55
N GLN A 23 -16.07 16.15 -19.88
CA GLN A 23 -16.61 16.94 -18.78
C GLN A 23 -15.87 16.66 -17.47
N THR A 24 -15.71 17.71 -16.67
CA THR A 24 -15.19 17.62 -15.32
C THR A 24 -16.15 18.26 -14.32
N TYR A 25 -15.98 17.91 -13.06
CA TYR A 25 -16.90 18.25 -11.99
C TYR A 25 -16.17 18.83 -10.77
N GLU A 26 -16.91 19.59 -9.98
CA GLU A 26 -16.49 20.12 -8.69
C GLU A 26 -16.77 19.09 -7.58
N LEU A 27 -15.84 18.96 -6.63
CA LEU A 27 -15.98 18.10 -5.45
C LEU A 27 -17.27 18.39 -4.69
N GLU A 28 -17.53 19.68 -4.45
CA GLU A 28 -18.70 20.13 -3.71
C GLU A 28 -20.01 19.74 -4.41
N ALA A 29 -20.07 19.84 -5.75
CA ALA A 29 -21.25 19.46 -6.51
C ALA A 29 -21.55 17.96 -6.40
N ILE A 30 -20.52 17.11 -6.50
CA ILE A 30 -20.67 15.66 -6.34
C ILE A 30 -21.11 15.33 -4.90
N GLN A 31 -20.44 15.90 -3.89
CA GLN A 31 -20.79 15.64 -2.49
C GLN A 31 -22.19 16.13 -2.13
N ALA A 32 -22.59 17.30 -2.60
CA ALA A 32 -23.93 17.85 -2.37
C ALA A 32 -25.01 16.96 -2.97
N ALA A 33 -24.82 16.46 -4.20
CA ALA A 33 -25.77 15.55 -4.84
C ALA A 33 -25.93 14.25 -4.02
N LEU A 34 -24.82 13.66 -3.58
CA LEU A 34 -24.82 12.39 -2.85
C LEU A 34 -25.24 12.50 -1.38
N ALA A 35 -25.13 13.67 -0.77
CA ALA A 35 -25.62 13.93 0.57
C ALA A 35 -27.16 13.91 0.65
N LEU A 36 -27.86 14.28 -0.43
CA LEU A 36 -29.34 14.32 -0.45
C LEU A 36 -30.01 12.99 -0.09
N PRO A 37 -29.70 11.85 -0.75
CA PRO A 37 -30.25 10.55 -0.36
C PRO A 37 -29.64 10.00 0.94
N HIS A 38 -28.68 10.70 1.54
CA HIS A 38 -27.97 10.31 2.75
C HIS A 38 -28.26 11.27 3.92
N ASP A 39 -29.50 11.75 4.03
CA ASP A 39 -29.99 12.65 5.08
C ASP A 39 -29.14 13.92 5.31
N GLY A 40 -28.48 14.39 4.25
CA GLY A 40 -27.59 15.56 4.30
C GLY A 40 -26.20 15.28 4.87
N PHE A 41 -25.89 14.03 5.24
CA PHE A 41 -24.56 13.69 5.75
C PHE A 41 -23.52 13.66 4.63
N PRO A 42 -22.29 14.14 4.92
CA PRO A 42 -21.25 14.22 3.91
C PRO A 42 -20.75 12.83 3.51
N VAL A 43 -20.61 12.65 2.19
CA VAL A 43 -20.08 11.43 1.57
C VAL A 43 -18.60 11.61 1.28
N THR A 44 -17.79 10.58 1.52
CA THR A 44 -16.35 10.62 1.22
C THR A 44 -16.10 10.14 -0.20
N LEU A 45 -15.49 10.99 -1.02
CA LEU A 45 -15.06 10.62 -2.37
C LEU A 45 -13.59 10.25 -2.37
N ARG A 46 -13.27 9.20 -3.13
CA ARG A 46 -11.89 8.86 -3.42
C ARG A 46 -11.61 8.97 -4.89
N CYS A 47 -10.59 9.75 -5.23
CA CYS A 47 -10.07 9.90 -6.57
C CYS A 47 -8.68 9.29 -6.71
N HIS A 48 -8.42 8.81 -7.92
CA HIS A 48 -7.08 8.54 -8.43
C HIS A 48 -6.65 9.70 -9.31
N GLY A 49 -5.81 10.61 -8.80
CA GLY A 49 -5.57 11.89 -9.46
C GLY A 49 -6.88 12.69 -9.50
N SER A 50 -7.35 13.05 -10.69
CA SER A 50 -8.67 13.66 -10.87
C SER A 50 -9.80 12.67 -11.15
N TYR A 51 -9.53 11.37 -11.32
CA TYR A 51 -10.54 10.40 -11.69
C TYR A 51 -11.32 9.90 -10.47
N LEU A 52 -12.63 10.09 -10.46
CA LEU A 52 -13.53 9.57 -9.42
C LEU A 52 -13.50 8.04 -9.43
N GLN A 53 -13.20 7.43 -8.28
CA GLN A 53 -12.98 5.98 -8.17
C GLN A 53 -13.88 5.32 -7.12
N GLU A 54 -14.01 5.91 -5.93
CA GLU A 54 -14.78 5.34 -4.83
C GLU A 54 -15.68 6.39 -4.18
N ILE A 55 -16.79 5.91 -3.63
CA ILE A 55 -17.79 6.71 -2.93
C ILE A 55 -18.15 5.94 -1.66
N TRP A 56 -17.99 6.60 -0.51
CA TRP A 56 -18.14 5.99 0.80
C TRP A 56 -19.23 6.72 1.57
N TYR A 57 -20.32 6.01 1.84
CA TYR A 57 -21.40 6.45 2.73
C TYR A 57 -21.17 5.91 4.12
N HIS A 58 -21.36 6.74 5.14
CA HIS A 58 -21.00 6.39 6.51
C HIS A 58 -22.25 6.15 7.34
N TYR A 59 -22.25 5.06 8.11
CA TYR A 59 -23.37 4.67 8.95
C TYR A 59 -22.89 4.26 10.33
N SER A 60 -23.58 4.74 11.35
CA SER A 60 -23.59 4.09 12.65
C SER A 60 -24.54 2.90 12.61
N VAL A 61 -24.21 1.83 13.34
CA VAL A 61 -25.02 0.62 13.39
C VAL A 61 -25.68 0.50 14.77
N ARG A 62 -27.01 0.43 14.81
CA ARG A 62 -27.78 0.14 16.02
C ARG A 62 -27.98 -1.36 16.17
N GLY A 63 -27.22 -1.95 17.09
CA GLY A 63 -27.30 -3.36 17.42
C GLY A 63 -26.54 -4.27 16.44
N PRO A 64 -26.72 -5.60 16.54
CA PRO A 64 -25.98 -6.55 15.72
C PRO A 64 -26.36 -6.53 14.24
N LEU A 65 -25.37 -6.53 13.34
CA LEU A 65 -25.56 -6.61 11.87
C LEU A 65 -26.37 -7.83 11.40
N ARG A 66 -26.32 -8.94 12.16
CA ARG A 66 -27.10 -10.15 11.87
C ARG A 66 -28.62 -9.95 11.98
N HIS A 67 -29.06 -8.88 12.64
CA HIS A 67 -30.47 -8.51 12.73
C HIS A 67 -30.86 -7.51 11.63
N ALA A 68 -29.95 -7.17 10.70
CA ALA A 68 -30.32 -6.43 9.51
C ALA A 68 -31.25 -7.31 8.67
N GLU A 69 -32.49 -6.85 8.50
CA GLU A 69 -33.49 -7.57 7.72
C GLU A 69 -32.98 -7.79 6.27
N PRO A 70 -33.16 -8.99 5.70
CA PRO A 70 -32.92 -9.25 4.29
C PRO A 70 -33.68 -8.23 3.45
N PHE A 71 -33.07 -7.81 2.33
CA PHE A 71 -33.77 -6.93 1.40
C PHE A 71 -34.90 -7.70 0.74
N ASP A 72 -36.13 -7.31 1.00
CA ASP A 72 -37.29 -7.69 0.21
C ASP A 72 -37.64 -6.52 -0.72
N GLU A 73 -37.32 -6.69 -2.00
CA GLU A 73 -37.58 -5.72 -3.07
C GLU A 73 -39.09 -5.41 -3.20
N SER A 74 -39.96 -6.31 -2.71
CA SER A 74 -41.41 -6.19 -2.81
C SER A 74 -42.10 -5.46 -1.65
N SER A 75 -41.35 -5.10 -0.60
CA SER A 75 -41.93 -4.44 0.58
C SER A 75 -41.36 -3.03 0.78
N GLU A 76 -42.18 -2.02 0.46
CA GLU A 76 -41.95 -0.60 0.75
C GLU A 76 -41.74 -0.35 2.27
N VAL A 77 -42.18 -1.30 3.11
CA VAL A 77 -42.02 -1.34 4.56
C VAL A 77 -40.56 -1.60 5.00
N THR A 78 -39.74 -2.24 4.16
CA THR A 78 -38.35 -2.62 4.49
C THR A 78 -37.36 -1.45 4.48
N LEU A 79 -37.73 -0.31 3.87
CA LEU A 79 -36.89 0.90 3.90
C LEU A 79 -36.77 1.46 5.33
N ARG A 80 -37.86 1.46 6.11
CA ARG A 80 -37.86 1.99 7.49
C ARG A 80 -37.09 1.09 8.46
N SER A 81 -37.17 -0.23 8.28
CA SER A 81 -36.48 -1.19 9.15
C SER A 81 -34.95 -1.14 8.98
N ASN A 82 -34.45 -0.91 7.75
CA ASN A 82 -33.01 -0.77 7.54
C ASN A 82 -32.46 0.57 8.06
N THR A 83 -33.23 1.66 8.05
CA THR A 83 -32.81 2.94 8.66
C THR A 83 -32.76 2.90 10.18
N ASP A 84 -33.49 1.98 10.82
CA ASP A 84 -33.42 1.81 12.28
C ASP A 84 -32.07 1.21 12.71
N ILE A 85 -31.49 0.34 11.88
CA ILE A 85 -30.18 -0.29 12.13
C ILE A 85 -29.05 0.55 11.55
N PHE A 86 -29.14 1.02 10.31
CA PHE A 86 -28.13 1.86 9.67
C PHE A 86 -28.54 3.33 9.75
N VAL A 87 -27.87 4.06 10.65
CA VAL A 87 -28.11 5.48 10.89
C VAL A 87 -27.05 6.28 10.13
N PRO A 88 -27.42 7.07 9.10
CA PRO A 88 -26.47 7.97 8.41
C PRO A 88 -25.68 8.82 9.39
N THR A 89 -24.39 8.98 9.12
CA THR A 89 -23.50 9.80 9.95
C THR A 89 -22.44 10.48 9.08
N GLY A 90 -21.78 11.48 9.64
CA GLY A 90 -20.56 12.02 9.04
C GLY A 90 -19.41 11.01 9.14
N PRO A 91 -18.38 11.11 8.28
CA PRO A 91 -17.16 10.36 8.47
C PRO A 91 -16.51 10.78 9.78
N ASP A 92 -16.18 9.82 10.63
CA ASP A 92 -15.47 10.10 11.89
C ASP A 92 -14.07 10.66 11.63
N ILE A 93 -13.43 10.28 10.51
CA ILE A 93 -12.01 10.59 10.26
C ILE A 93 -11.67 10.82 8.77
N SER A 94 -12.37 10.18 7.81
CA SER A 94 -11.98 10.19 6.39
C SER A 94 -12.60 11.35 5.58
N LYS A 95 -11.78 12.34 5.21
CA LYS A 95 -12.15 13.39 4.24
C LYS A 95 -11.84 12.94 2.80
N SER A 96 -12.54 13.53 1.83
CA SER A 96 -12.32 13.27 0.40
C SER A 96 -10.89 13.62 -0.01
N ASN A 97 -10.25 12.78 -0.84
CA ASN A 97 -8.94 13.07 -1.43
C ASN A 97 -9.03 13.60 -2.87
N CYS A 98 -10.25 13.81 -3.38
CA CYS A 98 -10.47 14.36 -4.71
C CYS A 98 -10.06 15.84 -4.77
N PRO A 99 -9.56 16.33 -5.92
CA PRO A 99 -9.31 17.75 -6.12
C PRO A 99 -10.62 18.55 -6.00
N ARG A 100 -10.54 19.82 -5.61
CA ARG A 100 -11.72 20.68 -5.48
C ARG A 100 -12.48 20.82 -6.81
N THR A 101 -11.73 20.98 -7.90
CA THR A 101 -12.23 21.18 -9.25
C THR A 101 -11.64 20.10 -10.17
N GLY A 102 -12.22 19.93 -11.37
CA GLY A 102 -11.60 19.12 -12.42
C GLY A 102 -11.74 17.60 -12.25
N ILE A 103 -12.66 17.13 -11.41
CA ILE A 103 -12.91 15.70 -11.19
C ILE A 103 -13.49 15.06 -12.46
N ARG A 104 -12.92 13.94 -12.88
CA ARG A 104 -13.26 13.16 -14.06
C ARG A 104 -14.10 11.94 -13.67
N TYR A 105 -15.33 11.85 -14.16
CA TYR A 105 -16.19 10.68 -14.00
C TYR A 105 -16.29 9.93 -15.34
N MET A 106 -15.55 8.83 -15.49
CA MET A 106 -15.38 8.15 -16.79
C MET A 106 -16.50 7.16 -17.11
N PRO A 107 -16.95 7.07 -18.38
CA PRO A 107 -17.82 5.98 -18.84
C PRO A 107 -17.19 4.60 -18.64
N LYS A 108 -18.03 3.57 -18.47
CA LYS A 108 -17.59 2.18 -18.20
C LYS A 108 -17.23 1.38 -19.47
N ASP A 109 -17.47 1.92 -20.66
CA ASP A 109 -17.42 1.16 -21.91
C ASP A 109 -16.05 1.16 -22.61
N SER A 110 -15.74 0.04 -23.25
CA SER A 110 -14.46 -0.32 -23.89
C SER A 110 -14.22 0.30 -25.27
N GLN A 111 -14.93 1.35 -25.67
CA GLN A 111 -14.73 2.01 -26.97
C GLN A 111 -14.41 3.48 -26.78
N GLN A 112 -13.12 3.73 -26.57
CA GLN A 112 -12.53 5.06 -26.67
C GLN A 112 -12.79 5.61 -28.09
N PRO A 113 -13.46 6.76 -28.24
CA PRO A 113 -13.46 7.46 -29.52
C PRO A 113 -12.03 7.85 -29.87
N THR A 114 -11.56 7.42 -31.03
CA THR A 114 -10.28 7.84 -31.61
C THR A 114 -10.30 9.33 -31.86
N HIS A 115 -9.56 10.12 -31.06
CA HIS A 115 -9.33 11.52 -31.34
C HIS A 115 -7.92 11.75 -31.90
N THR A 116 -7.98 12.34 -33.09
CA THR A 116 -6.96 12.83 -34.02
C THR A 116 -5.84 13.67 -33.39
N THR A 117 -4.65 13.38 -33.89
CA THR A 117 -3.34 14.03 -33.67
C THR A 117 -3.34 15.53 -33.95
N SER A 118 -2.67 16.30 -33.09
CA SER A 118 -2.03 17.59 -33.41
C SER A 118 -0.93 17.91 -32.35
N PRO A 119 0.05 18.79 -32.62
CA PRO A 119 1.46 18.41 -32.85
C PRO A 119 2.40 18.57 -31.63
N PRO A 120 3.65 18.08 -31.72
CA PRO A 120 4.55 17.93 -30.58
C PRO A 120 5.21 19.24 -30.16
N HIS A 121 5.05 19.62 -28.89
CA HIS A 121 5.88 20.63 -28.25
C HIS A 121 7.12 19.97 -27.64
N LYS A 122 8.28 20.34 -28.17
CA LYS A 122 9.62 20.03 -27.66
C LYS A 122 9.88 20.80 -26.35
N PRO A 123 10.54 20.17 -25.38
CA PRO A 123 11.57 20.89 -24.65
C PRO A 123 12.91 20.15 -24.72
N THR A 124 13.90 20.90 -25.19
CA THR A 124 15.33 20.60 -25.08
C THR A 124 15.79 21.17 -23.75
N HIS A 125 16.33 20.36 -22.85
CA HIS A 125 17.75 20.39 -22.47
C HIS A 125 17.99 19.56 -21.20
N SER A 126 19.04 18.76 -21.33
CA SER A 126 19.70 17.99 -20.29
C SER A 126 20.10 18.86 -19.10
N ALA A 127 19.76 18.41 -17.89
CA ALA A 127 20.48 18.75 -16.68
C ALA A 127 20.63 17.47 -15.85
N ASN A 128 21.88 17.16 -15.54
CA ASN A 128 22.36 16.08 -14.71
C ASN A 128 21.65 16.13 -13.33
N PRO A 129 21.06 15.04 -12.81
CA PRO A 129 20.46 15.09 -11.48
C PRO A 129 21.57 14.96 -10.43
N THR A 130 21.95 16.09 -9.83
CA THR A 130 22.59 16.09 -8.52
C THR A 130 21.52 15.67 -7.51
N SER A 131 21.62 14.44 -6.99
CA SER A 131 20.72 13.87 -6.01
C SER A 131 20.73 14.70 -4.71
N THR A 132 19.72 15.55 -4.57
CA THR A 132 19.25 15.95 -3.24
C THR A 132 18.67 14.69 -2.60
N PRO A 133 18.96 14.34 -1.32
CA PRO A 133 18.37 13.17 -0.70
C PRO A 133 16.84 13.31 -0.77
N GLY A 134 16.21 12.47 -1.59
CA GLY A 134 14.76 12.38 -1.67
C GLY A 134 14.19 11.99 -0.30
N ARG A 135 12.91 12.28 -0.08
CA ARG A 135 12.21 11.72 1.08
C ARG A 135 12.08 10.21 0.86
N PRO A 136 12.51 9.36 1.80
CA PRO A 136 12.54 7.93 1.57
C PRO A 136 11.15 7.37 1.35
N PHE A 137 10.97 6.42 0.43
CA PHE A 137 9.65 5.87 0.07
C PHE A 137 8.59 6.94 -0.26
N SER A 138 8.80 7.64 -1.37
CA SER A 138 7.81 8.55 -1.93
C SER A 138 7.60 8.28 -3.42
N GLY A 139 6.38 8.53 -3.91
CA GLY A 139 6.07 8.35 -5.33
C GLY A 139 6.03 6.87 -5.74
N ARG A 140 6.62 6.56 -6.89
CA ARG A 140 6.56 5.22 -7.49
C ARG A 140 7.91 4.54 -7.40
N GLY A 141 7.90 3.23 -7.22
CA GLY A 141 9.13 2.46 -7.13
C GLY A 141 8.91 0.96 -7.14
N HIS A 142 10.01 0.22 -7.06
CA HIS A 142 10.07 -1.21 -6.90
C HIS A 142 10.49 -1.58 -5.48
N LEU A 143 10.00 -2.72 -5.00
CA LEU A 143 10.38 -3.31 -3.72
C LEU A 143 11.32 -4.48 -3.98
N ILE A 144 12.61 -4.26 -3.77
CA ILE A 144 13.67 -5.24 -3.98
C ILE A 144 13.89 -6.00 -2.68
N VAL A 145 13.83 -7.32 -2.74
CA VAL A 145 14.03 -8.19 -1.58
C VAL A 145 15.50 -8.60 -1.51
N ARG A 146 16.11 -8.39 -0.35
CA ARG A 146 17.47 -8.81 -0.05
C ARG A 146 17.49 -9.72 1.17
N PRO A 147 17.87 -11.00 1.02
CA PRO A 147 18.16 -11.86 2.16
C PRO A 147 19.28 -11.26 3.01
N ILE A 148 19.11 -11.29 4.33
CA ILE A 148 20.13 -10.94 5.31
C ILE A 148 20.76 -12.25 5.77
N SER A 149 22.06 -12.42 5.56
CA SER A 149 22.78 -13.56 6.14
C SER A 149 22.92 -13.31 7.64
N THR A 150 22.15 -14.03 8.46
CA THR A 150 22.43 -14.10 9.88
C THR A 150 23.50 -15.16 10.09
N ALA A 151 24.74 -14.71 10.36
CA ALA A 151 25.68 -15.60 11.02
C ALA A 151 25.07 -15.95 12.39
N PRO A 152 24.98 -17.23 12.78
CA PRO A 152 24.46 -17.59 14.09
C PRO A 152 25.37 -16.98 15.15
N SER A 153 24.82 -16.08 15.96
CA SER A 153 25.41 -15.63 17.22
C SER A 153 25.37 -16.80 18.21
N ASP A 154 26.31 -17.73 18.09
CA ASP A 154 26.46 -18.84 19.01
C ASP A 154 27.14 -18.33 20.30
N SER A 155 26.35 -18.17 21.36
CA SER A 155 26.85 -17.94 22.72
C SER A 155 26.35 -19.07 23.62
N GLY A 156 27.13 -20.14 23.67
CA GLY A 156 26.97 -21.22 24.65
C GLY A 156 28.17 -22.18 24.59
N PRO A 157 28.94 -22.35 25.68
CA PRO A 157 30.15 -23.16 25.63
C PRO A 157 29.82 -24.64 25.78
N LYS A 158 30.25 -25.48 24.83
CA LYS A 158 30.49 -26.90 25.08
C LYS A 158 31.82 -27.35 24.48
N ALA A 159 32.57 -28.03 25.34
CA ALA A 159 33.96 -28.46 25.20
C ALA A 159 34.14 -29.64 24.20
N PRO A 160 35.39 -30.05 23.89
CA PRO A 160 35.80 -30.50 22.55
C PRO A 160 35.88 -32.03 22.41
N VAL A 161 35.66 -32.55 21.19
CA VAL A 161 36.19 -33.85 20.73
C VAL A 161 36.49 -33.81 19.22
N GLU A 162 37.79 -33.78 18.92
CA GLU A 162 38.57 -34.57 17.94
C GLU A 162 38.30 -34.50 16.40
N GLN A 163 39.36 -33.99 15.75
CA GLN A 163 39.84 -34.02 14.34
C GLN A 163 39.61 -35.37 13.61
N GLN A 164 39.51 -35.56 12.28
CA GLN A 164 39.80 -34.87 11.00
C GLN A 164 39.40 -35.88 9.86
N PRO A 165 39.62 -35.65 8.54
CA PRO A 165 39.27 -34.53 7.66
C PRO A 165 38.52 -35.00 6.38
N LEU A 166 37.87 -34.09 5.64
CA LEU A 166 37.83 -34.10 4.17
C LEU A 166 37.29 -32.76 3.70
N ALA A 167 38.21 -31.94 3.18
CA ALA A 167 37.93 -30.66 2.58
C ALA A 167 37.30 -30.83 1.19
N LEU A 168 36.27 -30.03 0.88
CA LEU A 168 36.18 -29.19 -0.32
C LEU A 168 34.77 -28.57 -0.41
N GLY A 169 34.70 -27.24 -0.28
CA GLY A 169 33.58 -26.43 -0.76
C GLY A 169 32.65 -25.84 0.32
N ALA A 170 33.12 -24.88 1.11
CA ALA A 170 32.25 -24.12 2.04
C ALA A 170 32.38 -22.58 1.91
N ASN A 171 33.04 -22.09 0.86
CA ASN A 171 33.26 -20.64 0.65
C ASN A 171 32.56 -20.08 -0.62
N GLN A 172 31.76 -20.88 -1.33
CA GLN A 172 30.98 -20.41 -2.48
C GLN A 172 29.50 -20.16 -2.18
N ASP A 173 28.94 -20.74 -1.12
CA ASP A 173 27.52 -20.55 -0.77
C ASP A 173 27.23 -19.22 -0.05
N LEU A 174 28.22 -18.64 0.65
CA LEU A 174 28.02 -17.37 1.37
C LEU A 174 27.98 -16.14 0.45
N GLN A 175 28.61 -16.18 -0.73
CA GLN A 175 28.53 -15.09 -1.71
C GLN A 175 27.29 -15.20 -2.61
N ALA A 176 26.82 -16.42 -2.90
CA ALA A 176 25.63 -16.66 -3.73
C ALA A 176 24.30 -16.25 -3.05
N LEU A 177 24.23 -16.31 -1.71
CA LEU A 177 23.06 -15.84 -0.95
C LEU A 177 22.86 -14.31 -1.04
N SER A 178 23.95 -13.55 -1.23
CA SER A 178 23.91 -12.10 -1.46
C SER A 178 23.53 -11.70 -2.89
N GLU A 179 23.60 -12.65 -3.83
CA GLU A 179 23.25 -12.46 -5.24
C GLU A 179 21.82 -12.86 -5.56
N THR A 180 21.14 -13.61 -4.68
CA THR A 180 19.74 -14.01 -4.89
C THR A 180 18.79 -12.86 -4.54
N LYS A 181 18.90 -11.79 -5.32
CA LYS A 181 18.02 -10.62 -5.29
C LYS A 181 16.75 -10.98 -6.04
N GLY A 182 15.61 -10.77 -5.41
CA GLY A 182 14.32 -10.81 -6.09
C GLY A 182 13.56 -9.53 -5.82
N CYS A 183 12.30 -9.49 -6.21
CA CYS A 183 11.44 -8.38 -5.87
C CYS A 183 10.02 -8.82 -5.57
N LEU A 184 9.28 -7.93 -4.92
CA LEU A 184 7.88 -8.16 -4.65
C LEU A 184 7.07 -7.97 -5.93
N ILE A 185 6.20 -8.93 -6.21
CA ILE A 185 5.22 -8.86 -7.30
C ILE A 185 3.89 -8.35 -6.80
N ARG A 186 2.94 -8.05 -7.69
CA ARG A 186 1.69 -7.32 -7.42
C ARG A 186 0.93 -7.71 -6.13
N GLY A 187 0.98 -8.99 -5.72
CA GLY A 187 0.31 -9.49 -4.52
C GLY A 187 1.10 -9.35 -3.21
N GLY A 188 2.33 -8.85 -3.25
CA GLY A 188 3.25 -8.79 -2.09
C GLY A 188 4.14 -10.03 -1.91
N LEU A 189 4.12 -10.97 -2.86
CA LEU A 189 4.97 -12.18 -2.84
C LEU A 189 6.38 -11.88 -3.36
N TRP A 190 7.38 -12.56 -2.82
CA TRP A 190 8.76 -12.50 -3.30
C TRP A 190 8.98 -13.45 -4.49
N TYR A 191 9.57 -12.92 -5.56
CA TYR A 191 9.89 -13.65 -6.79
C TYR A 191 11.31 -13.31 -7.28
N ALA A 192 12.14 -14.32 -7.54
CA ALA A 192 13.57 -14.13 -7.89
C ALA A 192 13.87 -13.92 -9.38
N SER A 193 12.99 -14.36 -10.29
CA SER A 193 13.33 -14.43 -11.73
C SER A 193 12.51 -13.53 -12.66
N GLY A 194 11.49 -12.84 -12.13
CA GLY A 194 10.57 -12.02 -12.92
C GLY A 194 10.75 -10.52 -12.74
N GLY A 195 9.93 -9.76 -13.46
CA GLY A 195 9.87 -8.30 -13.33
C GLY A 195 9.25 -7.88 -11.99
N CYS A 196 9.83 -6.86 -11.38
CA CYS A 196 9.32 -6.26 -10.15
C CYS A 196 7.98 -5.56 -10.41
N ALA A 197 7.05 -5.64 -9.47
CA ALA A 197 5.85 -4.83 -9.55
C ALA A 197 6.16 -3.36 -9.22
N THR A 198 5.40 -2.44 -9.80
CA THR A 198 5.40 -1.06 -9.38
C THR A 198 4.53 -0.88 -8.15
N TYR A 199 5.09 -0.21 -7.16
CA TYR A 199 4.44 0.21 -5.93
C TYR A 199 4.33 1.72 -5.89
N LEU A 200 3.38 2.19 -5.10
CA LEU A 200 3.10 3.58 -4.83
C LEU A 200 3.13 3.80 -3.32
N ALA A 201 4.11 4.58 -2.88
CA ALA A 201 4.26 5.03 -1.50
C ALA A 201 3.68 6.43 -1.37
N LYS A 202 2.66 6.58 -0.51
CA LYS A 202 1.97 7.86 -0.27
C LYS A 202 2.18 8.31 1.16
N THR A 203 2.68 9.54 1.31
CA THR A 203 2.95 10.20 2.59
C THR A 203 1.70 10.56 3.39
N ASP A 204 0.51 10.29 2.87
CA ASP A 204 -0.79 10.58 3.48
C ASP A 204 -1.10 9.62 4.64
N ALA A 205 -0.12 9.30 5.49
CA ALA A 205 -0.39 8.73 6.80
C ALA A 205 -1.26 9.76 7.55
N PRO A 206 -2.40 9.36 8.16
CA PRO A 206 -3.21 10.26 8.96
C PRO A 206 -2.31 10.99 9.95
N HIS A 207 -2.63 12.25 10.24
CA HIS A 207 -1.98 13.04 11.29
C HIS A 207 -2.00 12.26 12.61
N PHE A 208 -1.02 11.39 12.81
CA PHE A 208 -0.54 11.07 14.14
C PHE A 208 0.12 12.36 14.58
N GLU A 209 -0.60 13.14 15.39
CA GLU A 209 0.09 14.18 16.14
C GLU A 209 1.24 13.50 16.87
N ASP A 210 2.39 14.12 16.66
CA ASP A 210 3.69 13.79 17.21
C ASP A 210 3.64 13.65 18.74
N GLN A 211 3.26 12.46 19.21
CA GLN A 211 3.38 12.08 20.63
C GLN A 211 4.55 11.12 20.87
N SER A 212 5.42 10.89 19.88
CA SER A 212 6.68 10.17 20.08
C SER A 212 7.86 11.14 20.19
N SER A 213 8.20 11.40 21.46
CA SER A 213 9.49 11.83 22.01
C SER A 213 10.00 13.23 21.66
N THR A 214 9.83 14.07 22.68
CA THR A 214 10.55 15.28 23.04
C THR A 214 12.06 15.04 23.22
N THR A 215 12.79 14.70 22.14
CA THR A 215 14.26 14.71 22.13
C THR A 215 14.77 15.50 20.93
N PRO A 216 15.39 16.68 21.14
CA PRO A 216 15.99 17.44 20.06
C PRO A 216 17.16 16.65 19.43
N GLY A 217 17.02 16.24 18.17
CA GLY A 217 18.14 15.72 17.35
C GLY A 217 17.97 14.32 16.74
N GLU A 218 16.89 13.59 17.02
CA GLU A 218 16.67 12.26 16.44
C GLU A 218 15.88 12.35 15.11
N PRO A 219 16.35 11.73 14.01
CA PRO A 219 15.63 11.73 12.74
C PRO A 219 14.37 10.86 12.83
N LYS A 220 13.20 11.48 12.66
CA LYS A 220 11.91 10.77 12.67
C LYS A 220 11.76 9.87 11.44
N PRO A 221 11.23 8.65 11.59
CA PRO A 221 10.98 7.77 10.46
C PRO A 221 9.90 8.37 9.55
N HIS A 222 10.10 8.22 8.24
CA HIS A 222 9.13 8.70 7.26
C HIS A 222 7.94 7.74 7.19
N LEU A 223 6.75 8.20 7.60
CA LEU A 223 5.54 7.38 7.60
C LEU A 223 4.81 7.46 6.27
N PHE A 224 4.36 6.33 5.75
CA PHE A 224 3.61 6.26 4.50
C PHE A 224 2.65 5.07 4.45
N THR A 225 1.71 5.15 3.51
CA THR A 225 0.88 4.01 3.10
C THR A 225 1.43 3.44 1.79
N LEU A 226 1.40 2.13 1.65
CA LEU A 226 1.95 1.42 0.51
C LEU A 226 0.86 0.72 -0.27
N SER A 227 0.95 0.76 -1.59
CA SER A 227 0.04 0.06 -2.49
C SER A 227 0.78 -0.46 -3.70
N SER A 228 0.34 -1.61 -4.22
CA SER A 228 0.63 -1.95 -5.61
C SER A 228 -0.20 -1.04 -6.54
N LEU A 229 0.02 -1.11 -7.84
CA LEU A 229 -0.79 -0.35 -8.82
C LEU A 229 -2.31 -0.56 -8.69
N TYR A 230 -2.76 -1.65 -8.08
CA TYR A 230 -4.17 -2.03 -8.08
C TYR A 230 -4.76 -2.25 -6.69
N PHE A 231 -3.93 -2.54 -5.70
CA PHE A 231 -4.38 -2.99 -4.39
C PHE A 231 -3.54 -2.36 -3.27
N PRO A 232 -4.16 -1.93 -2.16
CA PRO A 232 -3.43 -1.51 -0.97
C PRO A 232 -2.59 -2.66 -0.43
N CYS A 233 -1.51 -2.34 0.26
CA CYS A 233 -0.66 -3.30 0.94
C CYS A 233 -0.79 -3.16 2.45
N ALA A 234 -0.76 -4.28 3.16
CA ALA A 234 -0.84 -4.32 4.62
C ALA A 234 -0.07 -5.51 5.19
N VAL A 235 0.35 -5.38 6.44
CA VAL A 235 0.67 -6.53 7.31
C VAL A 235 -0.65 -6.94 7.96
N VAL A 236 -1.17 -8.11 7.61
CA VAL A 236 -2.47 -8.58 8.09
C VAL A 236 -2.34 -9.40 9.38
N GLN A 237 -3.43 -9.99 9.88
CA GLN A 237 -3.48 -10.63 11.21
C GLN A 237 -2.53 -11.81 11.37
N ASP A 238 -2.22 -12.54 10.30
CA ASP A 238 -1.24 -13.64 10.26
C ASP A 238 0.21 -13.15 10.09
N THR A 239 0.43 -11.84 10.23
CA THR A 239 1.66 -11.08 10.01
C THR A 239 2.24 -11.16 8.60
N ALA A 240 1.50 -11.72 7.65
CA ALA A 240 1.89 -11.70 6.25
C ALA A 240 1.76 -10.29 5.67
N PHE A 241 2.78 -9.87 4.92
CA PHE A 241 2.68 -8.70 4.06
C PHE A 241 1.95 -9.08 2.77
N LYS A 242 0.81 -8.44 2.51
CA LYS A 242 -0.06 -8.76 1.38
C LYS A 242 -0.56 -7.49 0.70
N CYS A 243 -0.71 -7.55 -0.62
CA CYS A 243 -1.39 -6.50 -1.39
C CYS A 243 -2.63 -7.07 -2.09
N ALA A 244 -3.82 -6.77 -1.56
CA ALA A 244 -5.08 -7.32 -2.05
C ALA A 244 -6.24 -6.32 -1.92
N LYS A 245 -7.32 -6.58 -2.67
CA LYS A 245 -8.48 -5.69 -2.75
C LYS A 245 -9.21 -5.56 -1.40
N ASP A 246 -9.35 -6.69 -0.69
CA ASP A 246 -10.22 -6.82 0.47
C ASP A 246 -9.42 -7.12 1.74
N LEU A 247 -8.31 -6.40 1.95
CA LEU A 247 -7.50 -6.58 3.17
C LEU A 247 -8.24 -6.16 4.44
N GLY A 248 -9.27 -5.29 4.33
CA GLY A 248 -10.03 -4.77 5.47
C GLY A 248 -9.20 -3.93 6.45
N VAL A 249 -7.90 -3.76 6.19
CA VAL A 249 -6.96 -3.01 7.00
C VAL A 249 -6.02 -2.21 6.10
N GLN A 250 -5.57 -1.06 6.61
CA GLN A 250 -4.52 -0.25 6.01
C GLN A 250 -3.35 -0.20 7.00
N THR A 251 -2.16 -0.58 6.55
CA THR A 251 -0.94 -0.50 7.37
C THR A 251 -0.19 0.80 7.07
N ILE A 252 0.27 1.47 8.12
CA ILE A 252 1.25 2.54 8.03
C ILE A 252 2.64 1.90 8.13
N PHE A 253 3.47 2.18 7.13
CA PHE A 253 4.85 1.74 7.05
C PHE A 253 5.80 2.90 7.34
N GLU A 254 7.03 2.55 7.66
CA GLU A 254 8.13 3.46 7.94
C GLU A 254 9.21 3.30 6.87
N GLY A 255 9.81 4.41 6.44
CA GLY A 255 10.97 4.42 5.55
C GLY A 255 12.22 4.74 6.36
N ILE A 256 13.16 3.80 6.40
CA ILE A 256 14.40 3.93 7.18
C ILE A 256 15.60 3.88 6.23
N ASN A 257 16.55 4.79 6.44
CA ASN A 257 17.81 4.79 5.70
C ASN A 257 18.82 3.91 6.42
N VAL A 258 19.29 2.85 5.75
CA VAL A 258 20.35 1.96 6.25
C VAL A 258 21.63 2.27 5.48
N THR A 259 22.63 2.79 6.18
CA THR A 259 23.96 3.07 5.62
C THR A 259 24.92 1.95 5.97
N THR A 260 25.47 1.28 4.96
CA THR A 260 26.54 0.29 5.11
C THR A 260 27.85 0.89 4.62
N SER A 261 28.85 0.97 5.50
CA SER A 261 30.21 1.39 5.16
C SER A 261 31.14 0.20 5.06
N THR A 262 32.00 0.17 4.06
CA THR A 262 33.17 -0.72 4.03
C THR A 262 34.14 -0.36 5.16
N GLU A 263 34.91 -1.32 5.68
CA GLU A 263 35.86 -1.12 6.80
C GLU A 263 36.85 0.04 6.56
N ASP A 264 37.15 0.32 5.28
CA ASP A 264 38.03 1.42 4.85
C ASP A 264 37.34 2.80 4.79
N GLY A 265 36.04 2.89 5.11
CA GLY A 265 35.24 4.13 5.14
C GLY A 265 35.10 4.85 3.80
N ARG A 266 35.61 4.26 2.71
CA ARG A 266 35.72 4.88 1.38
C ARG A 266 34.47 4.70 0.51
N ASP A 267 33.64 3.72 0.82
CA ASP A 267 32.39 3.47 0.10
C ASP A 267 31.27 3.21 1.11
N ALA A 268 30.44 4.23 1.31
CA ALA A 268 29.25 4.18 2.16
C ALA A 268 28.02 4.19 1.26
N THR A 269 27.27 3.09 1.29
CA THR A 269 26.04 2.93 0.51
C THR A 269 24.85 3.09 1.44
N THR A 270 24.01 4.08 1.17
CA THR A 270 22.74 4.27 1.89
C THR A 270 21.61 3.69 1.06
N ARG A 271 20.84 2.79 1.66
CA ARG A 271 19.66 2.16 1.07
C ARG A 271 18.42 2.58 1.86
N GLU A 272 17.34 2.82 1.15
CA GLU A 272 16.03 3.06 1.77
C GLU A 272 15.34 1.72 1.94
N VAL A 273 15.02 1.33 3.18
CA VAL A 273 14.37 0.05 3.48
C VAL A 273 13.01 0.24 4.15
N LEU A 274 12.09 -0.66 3.80
CA LEU A 274 10.75 -0.73 4.35
C LEU A 274 10.85 -1.16 5.81
N ALA A 275 10.10 -0.49 6.67
CA ALA A 275 9.98 -0.86 8.06
C ALA A 275 8.52 -0.90 8.51
N TRP A 276 8.27 -1.70 9.55
CA TRP A 276 6.98 -1.79 10.21
C TRP A 276 7.20 -1.91 11.72
N ARG A 277 6.57 -1.01 12.49
CA ARG A 277 6.73 -0.93 13.96
C ARG A 277 8.20 -0.79 14.37
N GLY A 278 8.94 0.06 13.67
CA GLY A 278 10.37 0.31 13.89
C GLY A 278 11.31 -0.83 13.52
N ARG A 279 10.83 -1.90 12.87
CA ARG A 279 11.66 -3.04 12.42
C ARG A 279 11.81 -3.04 10.91
N THR A 280 13.04 -3.21 10.42
CA THR A 280 13.38 -3.33 8.98
C THR A 280 13.45 -4.78 8.50
N THR A 281 13.54 -5.73 9.45
CA THR A 281 13.64 -7.16 9.15
C THR A 281 12.26 -7.78 8.94
N PHE A 282 12.11 -8.44 7.80
CA PHE A 282 11.00 -9.31 7.46
C PHE A 282 11.51 -10.76 7.35
N TYR A 283 10.60 -11.70 7.23
CA TYR A 283 10.90 -13.12 7.24
C TYR A 283 10.20 -13.87 6.11
N ALA A 284 10.76 -14.98 5.69
CA ALA A 284 10.17 -15.92 4.74
C ALA A 284 10.50 -17.35 5.15
N ASP A 285 9.68 -18.30 4.71
CA ASP A 285 9.92 -19.73 4.97
C ASP A 285 11.12 -20.27 4.18
N SER A 286 11.38 -19.70 2.99
CA SER A 286 12.45 -20.12 2.10
C SER A 286 12.87 -19.01 1.12
N ILE A 287 13.99 -19.22 0.44
CA ILE A 287 14.39 -18.41 -0.72
C ILE A 287 13.68 -18.97 -1.96
N PRO A 288 12.95 -18.16 -2.74
CA PRO A 288 12.21 -18.63 -3.90
C PRO A 288 13.15 -19.22 -4.95
N GLY A 289 12.84 -20.44 -5.39
CA GLY A 289 13.40 -21.00 -6.61
C GLY A 289 12.98 -20.24 -7.87
N ARG A 290 13.48 -20.68 -9.03
CA ARG A 290 13.34 -19.98 -10.32
C ARG A 290 11.90 -19.61 -10.71
N PHE A 291 10.90 -20.40 -10.33
CA PHE A 291 9.49 -20.14 -10.67
C PHE A 291 8.59 -20.09 -9.43
N GLU A 292 9.20 -20.12 -8.26
CA GLU A 292 8.50 -20.16 -6.99
C GLU A 292 8.24 -18.74 -6.48
N LYS A 293 7.10 -18.57 -5.81
CA LYS A 293 6.71 -17.31 -5.16
C LYS A 293 6.56 -17.60 -3.68
N VAL A 294 7.21 -16.79 -2.86
CA VAL A 294 7.24 -17.00 -1.40
C VAL A 294 6.57 -15.83 -0.70
N GLU A 295 5.78 -16.11 0.34
CA GLU A 295 5.20 -15.09 1.21
C GLU A 295 6.28 -14.48 2.11
N ILE A 296 6.14 -13.19 2.41
CA ILE A 296 6.98 -12.52 3.42
C ILE A 296 6.13 -12.10 4.61
N PHE A 297 6.73 -12.11 5.79
CA PHE A 297 6.07 -11.93 7.07
C PHE A 297 6.82 -10.91 7.94
N ALA A 298 6.09 -10.27 8.86
CA ALA A 298 6.66 -9.26 9.76
C ALA A 298 7.24 -9.85 11.07
N ASP A 299 7.09 -11.16 11.30
CA ASP A 299 7.72 -11.89 12.41
C ASP A 299 8.32 -13.22 11.95
N ASP A 300 9.11 -13.85 12.82
CA ASP A 300 9.84 -15.09 12.56
C ASP A 300 9.05 -16.37 12.88
N ASP A 301 7.78 -16.22 13.28
CA ASP A 301 6.91 -17.30 13.77
C ASP A 301 7.57 -18.17 14.85
N ALA A 302 8.13 -17.52 15.89
CA ALA A 302 8.87 -18.18 16.95
C ALA A 302 10.08 -18.98 16.43
N GLY A 303 10.74 -18.45 15.41
CA GLY A 303 11.92 -19.03 14.77
C GLY A 303 11.62 -20.10 13.72
N ARG A 304 10.36 -20.30 13.32
CA ARG A 304 10.02 -21.23 12.23
C ARG A 304 10.37 -20.69 10.85
N ARG A 305 10.48 -19.37 10.69
CA ARG A 305 10.87 -18.74 9.42
C ARG A 305 12.37 -18.52 9.38
N GLU A 306 13.05 -19.33 8.57
CA GLU A 306 14.51 -19.42 8.55
C GLU A 306 15.18 -18.26 7.79
N VAL A 307 14.46 -17.62 6.85
CA VAL A 307 15.03 -16.58 6.00
C VAL A 307 14.68 -15.20 6.55
N GLN A 308 15.70 -14.43 6.91
CA GLN A 308 15.56 -13.00 7.21
C GLN A 308 15.83 -12.17 5.96
N LEU A 309 15.09 -11.10 5.77
CA LEU A 309 15.21 -10.24 4.59
C LEU A 309 14.92 -8.76 4.90
N GLU A 310 15.55 -7.89 4.12
CA GLU A 310 15.20 -6.47 3.99
C GLU A 310 14.45 -6.25 2.68
N VAL A 311 13.55 -5.26 2.67
CA VAL A 311 12.87 -4.81 1.46
C VAL A 311 13.32 -3.40 1.13
N GLU A 312 14.13 -3.26 0.10
CA GLU A 312 14.70 -2.00 -0.38
C GLU A 312 13.78 -1.30 -1.39
N TRP A 313 13.68 0.02 -1.30
CA TRP A 313 13.01 0.87 -2.28
C TRP A 313 13.94 1.23 -3.44
N ALA A 314 13.45 1.06 -4.66
CA ALA A 314 14.10 1.55 -5.87
C ALA A 314 13.12 2.44 -6.64
N GLU A 315 13.33 3.76 -6.62
CA GLU A 315 12.50 4.74 -7.32
C GLU A 315 12.50 4.53 -8.85
N ILE A 316 11.38 4.88 -9.52
CA ILE A 316 11.22 4.79 -10.99
C ILE A 316 10.79 6.10 -11.64
#